data_AF-X1TFX2-F1
#
_entry.id   AF-X1TFX2-F1
#
_cell.length_a   1.000
_cell.length_b   1.000
_cell.length_c   1.000
_cell.angle_alpha   90.00
_cell.angle_beta   90.00
_cell.angle_gamma   90.00
#
_symmetry.space_group_name_H-M   'P 1'
#
loop_
_entity.id
_entity.type
_entity.pdbx_description
1 polymer ?
#
loop_
_entity_poly.entity_id
_entity_poly.type
_entity_poly.pdbx_seq_one_letter_code
_entity_poly.pdbx_strand_id
1 'polypeptide(L)' 'MKKADELKILVMGYWRFRRDCPIVASEYNYGDADVLSVTNSGMVIETEVK' A
#
# COMPACT_ATOMS: atom_id res chain seq x y z
N MET A 1 -9.92 -14.85 5.34
CA MET A 1 -8.51 -14.94 4.87
C MET A 1 -8.37 -14.53 3.41
N LYS A 2 -8.89 -15.22 2.39
CA LYS A 2 -8.53 -14.93 0.98
C LYS A 2 -8.85 -13.52 0.41
N LYS A 3 -9.93 -12.85 0.83
CA LYS A 3 -10.35 -11.59 0.18
C LYS A 3 -9.52 -10.35 0.55
N ALA A 4 -9.09 -10.26 1.81
CA ALA A 4 -8.35 -9.08 2.29
C ALA A 4 -7.00 -9.00 1.58
N ASP A 5 -6.27 -10.11 1.49
CA ASP A 5 -4.97 -10.18 0.83
C ASP A 5 -5.07 -9.87 -0.68
N GLU A 6 -6.12 -10.34 -1.35
CA GLU A 6 -6.40 -10.01 -2.76
C GLU A 6 -6.62 -8.49 -2.94
N LEU A 7 -7.37 -7.85 -2.04
CA LEU A 7 -7.56 -6.40 -2.03
C LEU A 7 -6.26 -5.66 -1.75
N LYS A 8 -5.43 -6.11 -0.79
CA LYS A 8 -4.11 -5.53 -0.51
C LYS A 8 -3.23 -5.53 -1.77
N ILE A 9 -3.18 -6.65 -2.50
CA ILE A 9 -2.40 -6.75 -3.76
C ILE A 9 -2.91 -5.75 -4.81
N LEU A 10 -4.23 -5.61 -4.96
CA LEU A 10 -4.81 -4.64 -5.91
C LEU A 10 -4.46 -3.19 -5.52
N VAL A 11 -4.57 -2.85 -4.24
CA VAL A 11 -4.21 -1.54 -3.70
C VAL A 11 -2.72 -1.26 -3.91
N MET A 12 -1.86 -2.25 -3.67
CA MET A 12 -0.42 -2.10 -3.94
C MET A 12 -0.16 -1.82 -5.42
N GLY A 13 -0.82 -2.54 -6.33
CA GLY A 13 -0.71 -2.31 -7.77
C GLY A 13 -1.21 -0.92 -8.18
N TYR A 14 -2.31 -0.45 -7.59
CA TYR A 14 -2.81 0.91 -7.80
C TYR A 14 -1.76 1.96 -7.43
N TRP A 15 -1.17 1.86 -6.23
CA TRP A 15 -0.14 2.80 -5.79
C TRP A 15 1.11 2.72 -6.66
N ARG A 16 1.58 1.52 -6.99
CA ARG A 16 2.80 1.33 -7.77
C ARG A 16 2.68 1.81 -9.21
N PHE A 17 1.58 1.47 -9.89
CA PHE A 17 1.46 1.62 -11.34
C PHE A 17 0.54 2.75 -11.79
N ARG A 18 -0.44 3.16 -10.97
CA ARG A 18 -1.37 4.26 -11.32
C ARG A 18 -1.03 5.56 -10.64
N ARG A 19 -0.33 5.52 -9.51
CA ARG A 19 0.06 6.69 -8.73
C ARG A 19 1.58 6.91 -8.71
N ASP A 20 2.32 6.12 -9.47
CA ASP A 20 3.78 6.21 -9.61
C ASP A 20 4.52 6.27 -8.27
N CYS A 21 4.04 5.55 -7.26
CA CYS A 21 4.73 5.43 -5.97
C CYS A 21 5.92 4.48 -6.13
N PRO A 22 7.18 4.93 -5.96
CA PRO A 22 8.36 4.09 -6.18
C PRO A 22 8.46 2.90 -5.22
N ILE A 23 7.96 3.05 -3.99
CA ILE A 23 8.02 2.00 -2.95
C ILE A 23 6.60 1.74 -2.46
N VAL A 24 6.25 0.45 -2.42
CA VAL A 24 4.96 -0.04 -1.91
C VAL A 24 5.20 -1.34 -1.15
N ALA A 25 4.62 -1.49 0.04
CA ALA A 25 4.76 -2.67 0.87
C ALA A 25 3.43 -3.06 1.51
N SER A 26 3.13 -4.36 1.57
CA SER A 26 2.05 -4.89 2.44
C SER A 26 2.63 -5.12 3.82
N GLU A 27 1.90 -4.69 4.85
CA GLU A 27 2.21 -4.95 6.26
C GLU A 27 3.62 -4.53 6.68
N TYR A 28 3.69 -3.37 7.31
CA TYR A 28 4.90 -2.94 7.99
C TYR A 28 4.54 -2.78 9.46
N ASN A 29 5.44 -3.19 10.37
CA ASN A 29 5.28 -3.05 11.81
C ASN A 29 5.30 -1.57 12.28
N TYR A 30 4.81 -0.64 11.46
CA TYR A 30 4.93 0.80 11.61
C TYR A 30 3.56 1.42 11.29
N GLY A 31 2.74 1.56 12.34
CA GLY A 31 1.33 1.87 12.19
C GLY A 31 0.54 0.66 11.71
N ASP A 32 -0.70 0.51 12.17
CA ASP A 32 -1.59 -0.62 11.89
C ASP A 32 -2.07 -0.67 10.41
N ALA A 33 -1.29 -0.15 9.46
CA ALA A 33 -1.70 0.00 8.07
C ALA A 33 -1.49 -1.29 7.27
N ASP A 34 -2.51 -1.66 6.49
CA ASP A 34 -2.44 -2.79 5.57
C ASP A 34 -1.44 -2.61 4.42
N VAL A 35 -1.37 -1.40 3.84
CA VAL A 35 -0.47 -1.05 2.73
C VAL A 35 0.19 0.30 2.97
N LEU A 36 1.51 0.34 2.83
CA LEU A 36 2.31 1.56 2.83
C LEU A 36 2.82 1.88 1.44
N SER A 37 2.80 3.16 1.08
CA SER A 37 3.32 3.67 -0.20
C SER A 37 4.12 4.94 0.00
N VAL A 38 5.20 5.10 -0.76
CA VAL A 38 6.05 6.32 -0.74
C VAL A 38 5.93 7.01 -2.09
N THR A 39 5.61 8.29 -2.10
CA THR A 39 5.56 9.11 -3.33
C THR A 39 6.97 9.50 -3.81
N ASN A 40 7.08 10.00 -5.04
CA ASN A 40 8.35 10.55 -5.55
C ASN A 40 8.89 11.75 -4.74
N SER A 41 8.05 12.42 -3.96
CA SER A 41 8.45 13.50 -3.04
C SER A 41 8.85 12.99 -1.65
N GLY A 42 8.86 11.67 -1.43
CA GLY A 42 9.18 11.07 -0.13
C GLY A 42 8.03 11.09 0.89
N MET A 43 6.80 11.44 0.49
CA MET A 43 5.65 11.40 1.39
C MET A 43 5.18 9.95 1.57
N VAL A 44 4.95 9.55 2.82
CA VAL A 44 4.42 8.23 3.18
C VAL A 44 2.90 8.29 3.23
N ILE A 45 2.24 7.31 2.62
CA ILE A 45 0.78 7.14 2.61
C ILE A 45 0.45 5.77 3.20
N GLU A 46 -0.38 5.78 4.24
CA GLU A 46 -0.96 4.59 4.88
C GLU A 46 -2.34 4.32 4.28
N THR A 47 -2.62 3.06 3.92
CA THR A 47 -3.91 2.62 3.41
C THR A 47 -4.43 1.44 4.21
N GLU A 48 -5.68 1.55 4.67
CA GLU A 48 -6.41 0.50 5.37
C GLU A 48 -7.47 -0.12 4.47
N VAL A 49 -7.56 -1.46 4.44
CA VAL A 49 -8.49 -2.23 3.62
C VAL A 49 -9.60 -2.81 4.50
N LYS A 50 -10.86 -2.51 4.16
CA LYS A 50 -12.05 -3.01 4.88
C LYS A 50 -12.84 -4.05 4.09
#